data_AF-A0A658NVW7-F1
#
_entry.id   AF-A0A658NVW7-F1
#
_cell.length_a   1.000
_cell.length_b   1.000
_cell.length_c   1.000
_cell.angle_alpha   90.00
_cell.angle_beta   90.00
_cell.angle_gamma   90.00
#
_symmetry.space_group_name_H-M   'P 1'
#
loop_
_entity.id
_entity.type
_entity.pdbx_description
1 polymer ?
#
loop_
_entity_poly.entity_id
_entity_poly.type
_entity_poly.pdbx_seq_one_letter_code
_entity_poly.pdbx_strand_id
1 'polypeptide(L)' 'IEIISTDAEGRLVLADALTYAQQKFQPRAMIDLATLTGGVVVALGRNRAGLMSNDDQLAGKLFDAGEQTGEKLWRLPLDD' A
#
# COMPACT_ATOMS: atom_id res chain seq x y z
N ILE A 1 -6.89 -0.83 18.72
CA ILE A 1 -7.64 -1.35 17.54
C ILE A 1 -8.55 -2.45 18.06
N GLU A 2 -9.87 -2.35 17.88
CA GLU A 2 -10.80 -3.44 18.20
C GLU A 2 -10.80 -4.45 17.04
N ILE A 3 -10.74 -5.75 17.36
CA ILE A 3 -10.66 -6.82 16.37
C ILE A 3 -12.06 -7.32 16.02
N ILE A 4 -12.59 -6.84 14.90
CA ILE A 4 -13.86 -7.33 14.33
C ILE A 4 -13.67 -8.59 13.46
N SER A 5 -12.46 -8.80 12.93
CA SER A 5 -12.08 -9.98 12.15
C SER A 5 -10.59 -10.24 12.34
N THR A 6 -10.25 -11.50 12.66
CA THR A 6 -8.86 -11.94 12.79
C THR A 6 -8.20 -12.22 11.45
N ASP A 7 -8.96 -12.35 10.36
CA ASP A 7 -8.48 -12.54 8.97
C ASP A 7 -8.04 -11.21 8.31
N ALA A 8 -8.14 -10.10 9.08
CA ALA A 8 -7.59 -8.81 8.72
C ALA A 8 -6.27 -8.54 9.46
N GLU A 9 -5.53 -9.58 9.84
CA GLU A 9 -4.33 -9.52 10.67
C GLU A 9 -3.16 -8.78 10.02
N GLY A 10 -3.02 -8.88 8.69
CA GLY A 10 -1.89 -8.27 7.98
C GLY A 10 -1.74 -6.77 8.26
N ARG A 11 -2.86 -6.05 8.41
CA ARG A 11 -2.83 -4.60 8.69
C ARG A 11 -2.37 -4.28 10.11
N LEU A 12 -2.56 -5.19 11.07
CA LEU A 12 -2.09 -5.00 12.45
C LEU A 12 -0.56 -5.12 12.52
N VAL A 13 0.00 -6.14 11.87
CA VAL A 13 1.46 -6.32 11.78
C VAL A 13 2.12 -5.13 11.08
N LEU A 14 1.52 -4.66 9.98
CA LEU A 14 2.02 -3.50 9.25
C LEU A 14 1.94 -2.21 10.07
N ALA A 15 0.88 -2.01 10.86
CA ALA A 15 0.76 -0.83 11.72
C ALA A 15 1.93 -0.72 12.71
N ASP A 16 2.29 -1.81 13.38
CA ASP A 16 3.41 -1.85 14.30
C ASP A 16 4.75 -1.69 13.58
N ALA A 17 4.95 -2.41 12.47
CA ALA A 17 6.19 -2.35 11.69
C ALA A 17 6.47 -0.94 11.12
N LEU A 18 5.45 -0.30 10.56
CA LEU A 18 5.56 1.06 10.02
C LEU A 18 5.78 2.09 11.13
N THR A 19 5.08 1.97 12.25
CA THR A 19 5.29 2.84 13.43
C THR A 19 6.72 2.71 13.94
N TYR A 20 7.21 1.48 14.09
CA TYR A 20 8.58 1.22 14.50
C TYR A 20 9.59 1.83 13.52
N ALA A 21 9.40 1.60 12.22
CA ALA A 21 10.32 2.11 11.20
C ALA A 21 10.35 3.65 11.17
N GLN A 22 9.19 4.29 11.29
CA GLN A 22 9.06 5.74 11.36
C GLN A 22 9.83 6.31 12.55
N GLN A 23 9.61 5.75 13.75
CA GLN A 23 10.25 6.24 14.98
C GLN A 23 11.75 5.96 15.00
N LYS A 24 12.17 4.79 14.51
CA LYS A 24 13.56 4.34 14.61
C LYS A 24 14.47 4.96 13.56
N PHE A 25 13.96 5.15 12.34
CA PHE A 25 14.80 5.52 11.18
C PHE A 25 14.48 6.88 10.58
N GLN A 26 13.36 7.51 10.95
CA GLN A 26 12.92 8.82 10.43
C GLN A 26 13.05 8.92 8.89
N PRO A 27 12.50 7.94 8.14
CA PRO A 27 12.72 7.87 6.70
C PRO A 27 12.05 9.05 5.98
N ARG A 28 12.64 9.47 4.86
CA ARG A 28 12.04 10.49 3.98
C ARG A 28 10.76 10.00 3.29
N ALA A 29 10.65 8.70 3.03
CA ALA A 29 9.49 8.05 2.44
C ALA A 29 9.39 6.61 2.96
N MET A 30 8.17 6.10 3.11
CA MET A 30 7.88 4.71 3.43
C MET A 30 6.95 4.13 2.37
N ILE A 31 7.23 2.90 1.97
CA ILE A 31 6.42 2.13 1.02
C ILE A 31 6.24 0.74 1.63
N ASP A 32 5.00 0.33 1.86
CA ASP A 32 4.66 -1.05 2.17
C ASP A 32 4.05 -1.76 0.96
N LEU A 33 4.27 -3.07 0.88
CA LEU A 33 3.69 -3.95 -0.12
C LEU A 33 3.07 -5.15 0.60
N ALA A 34 1.78 -5.40 0.35
CA ALA A 34 1.06 -6.46 1.04
C ALA A 34 -0.03 -7.08 0.16
N THR A 35 -0.16 -8.40 0.23
CA THR A 35 -1.29 -9.16 -0.32
C THR A 35 -2.49 -9.09 0.64
N LEU A 36 -2.99 -7.86 0.88
CA LEU A 36 -3.82 -7.56 2.05
C LEU A 36 -5.32 -7.82 1.87
N THR A 37 -5.84 -7.66 0.66
CA THR A 37 -7.30 -7.75 0.44
C THR A 37 -7.64 -8.47 -0.86
N GLY A 38 -8.68 -9.30 -0.80
CA GLY A 38 -9.35 -9.78 -2.01
C GLY A 38 -10.07 -8.66 -2.77
N GLY A 39 -10.44 -7.56 -2.10
CA GLY A 39 -11.15 -6.43 -2.71
C GLY A 39 -10.38 -5.76 -3.85
N VAL A 40 -9.05 -5.61 -3.71
CA VAL A 40 -8.20 -5.07 -4.79
C VAL A 40 -8.24 -5.97 -6.03
N VAL A 41 -8.24 -7.29 -5.85
CA VAL A 41 -8.34 -8.25 -6.97
C VAL A 41 -9.70 -8.16 -7.66
N VAL A 42 -10.78 -7.96 -6.90
CA VAL A 42 -12.12 -7.75 -7.46
C VAL A 42 -12.18 -6.46 -8.28
N ALA A 43 -11.55 -5.38 -7.81
CA ALA A 43 -11.60 -4.08 -8.46
C ALA A 43 -10.69 -3.97 -9.70
N LEU A 44 -9.47 -4.50 -9.63
CA LEU A 44 -8.42 -4.27 -10.63
C LEU A 44 -8.02 -5.53 -11.42
N GLY A 45 -8.54 -6.70 -11.06
CA GLY A 45 -8.09 -7.98 -11.58
C GLY A 45 -6.71 -8.37 -11.04
N ARG A 46 -5.96 -9.17 -11.82
CA ARG A 46 -4.65 -9.74 -11.39
C ARG A 46 -3.43 -9.09 -12.04
N ASN A 47 -3.64 -8.13 -12.93
CA ASN A 47 -2.57 -7.56 -13.76
C ASN A 47 -2.11 -6.17 -13.28
N ARG A 48 -2.79 -5.58 -12.29
CA ARG A 48 -2.40 -4.31 -11.66
C ARG A 48 -2.51 -4.43 -10.15
N ALA A 49 -1.51 -3.93 -9.42
CA ALA A 49 -1.62 -3.78 -7.97
C ALA A 49 -2.29 -2.44 -7.63
N GLY A 50 -3.03 -2.41 -6.52
CA GLY A 50 -3.61 -1.17 -5.99
C GLY A 50 -2.53 -0.29 -5.36
N LEU A 51 -2.47 0.97 -5.76
CA LEU A 51 -1.57 1.98 -5.23
C LEU A 51 -2.38 3.01 -4.45
N MET A 52 -2.12 3.12 -3.15
CA MET A 52 -2.66 4.19 -2.29
C MET A 52 -1.48 5.01 -1.77
N SER A 53 -1.62 6.33 -1.77
CA SER A 53 -0.56 7.22 -1.29
C SER A 53 -1.14 8.58 -0.93
N ASN A 54 -0.61 9.15 0.14
CA ASN A 54 -0.86 10.51 0.61
C ASN A 54 0.02 11.56 -0.09
N ASP A 55 0.90 11.16 -1.02
CA ASP A 55 1.78 12.05 -1.77
C ASP A 55 1.64 11.79 -3.29
N ASP A 56 1.17 12.80 -4.02
CA ASP A 56 0.92 12.70 -5.46
C ASP A 56 2.21 12.50 -6.28
N GLN A 57 3.32 13.08 -5.85
CA GLN A 57 4.59 12.98 -6.57
C GLN A 57 5.18 11.58 -6.41
N LEU A 58 5.13 11.00 -5.22
CA LEU A 58 5.56 9.64 -4.96
C LEU A 58 4.68 8.64 -5.71
N ALA A 59 3.36 8.84 -5.69
CA ALA A 59 2.43 8.01 -6.45
C ALA A 59 2.73 8.02 -7.96
N GLY A 60 2.98 9.21 -8.53
CA GLY A 60 3.36 9.35 -9.94
C GLY A 60 4.65 8.60 -10.28
N LYS A 61 5.69 8.75 -9.46
CA LYS A 61 6.96 8.03 -9.66
C LYS A 61 6.79 6.51 -9.62
N LEU A 62 5.98 6.00 -8.70
CA LEU A 62 5.69 4.57 -8.60
C LEU A 62 4.87 4.07 -9.79
N PHE A 63 3.89 4.85 -10.24
CA PHE A 63 3.11 4.53 -11.43
C PHE A 63 4.00 4.41 -12.68
N ASP A 64 4.84 5.42 -12.93
CA ASP A 64 5.77 5.43 -14.07
C ASP A 64 6.76 4.26 -14.00
N ALA A 65 7.26 3.93 -12.80
CA ALA A 65 8.12 2.78 -12.59
C ALA A 65 7.39 1.47 -12.96
N GLY A 66 6.14 1.30 -12.53
CA GLY A 66 5.34 0.11 -12.86
C GLY A 66 5.05 -0.02 -14.36
N GLU A 67 4.86 1.08 -15.07
CA GLU A 67 4.72 1.05 -16.54
C GLU A 67 6.04 0.68 -17.23
N GLN A 68 7.20 1.08 -16.69
CA GLN A 68 8.52 0.73 -17.24
C GLN A 68 8.94 -0.72 -16.95
N THR A 69 8.65 -1.24 -15.76
CA THR A 69 9.05 -2.61 -15.36
C THR A 69 8.04 -3.66 -15.77
N GLY A 70 6.81 -3.27 -16.11
CA GLY A 70 5.69 -4.18 -16.33
C GLY A 70 4.96 -4.58 -15.05
N GLU A 71 5.43 -4.14 -13.88
CA GLU A 71 4.75 -4.32 -12.58
C GLU A 71 3.71 -3.22 -12.39
N LYS A 72 2.64 -3.31 -13.18
CA LYS A 72 1.67 -2.22 -13.31
C LYS A 72 0.95 -1.91 -12.01
N LEU A 73 0.80 -0.63 -11.73
CA LEU A 73 0.04 -0.11 -10.60
C LEU A 73 -1.22 0.61 -11.10
N TRP A 74 -2.21 0.77 -10.21
CA TRP A 74 -3.35 1.64 -10.43
C TRP A 74 -3.66 2.43 -9.16
N ARG A 75 -3.74 3.75 -9.29
CA ARG A 75 -4.01 4.62 -8.14
C ARG A 75 -5.46 4.50 -7.68
N LEU A 76 -5.65 4.16 -6.41
CA LEU A 76 -6.93 4.19 -5.72
C LEU A 76 -7.02 5.48 -4.89
N PRO A 77 -8.24 6.00 -4.67
CA PRO A 77 -8.43 7.17 -3.80
C PRO A 77 -8.03 6.82 -2.37
N LEU A 78 -7.43 7.80 -1.70
CA LEU A 78 -7.17 7.77 -0.27
C LEU A 78 -7.77 9.08 0.27
N ASP A 79 -9.03 9.00 0.67
CA ASP A 79 -9.76 10.11 1.28
C ASP A 79 -9.47 10.10 2.80
N ASP A 80 -9.60 11.27 3.44
CA ASP A 80 -9.25 11.50 4.85
C ASP A 80 -9.95 10.57 5.87
#